data_AF-A0AAV5NRB0-F1
#
_entry.id   AF-A0AAV5NRB0-F1
#
_cell.length_a   1.000
_cell.length_b   1.000
_cell.length_c   1.000
_cell.angle_alpha   90.00
_cell.angle_beta   90.00
_cell.angle_gamma   90.00
#
_symmetry.space_group_name_H-M   'P 1'
#
loop_
_entity.id
_entity.type
_entity.pdbx_description
1 polymer ?
#
loop_
_entity_poly.entity_id
_entity_poly.type
_entity_poly.pdbx_seq_one_letter_code
_entity_poly.pdbx_strand_id
1 'polypeptide(L)'
;MDATSDWEGHNLDFGRANGIDALLADEFNCLGRYSDADKNNCIAIRFLGRNKSTLLTGAFKTPSLRGVALTPPYFHHGKAENLFAVINHYNDNDNSLGAMSVHELTDINLSDEEVKKLVAFLKSLSPFVN
;
A
#
# COMPACT_ATOMS: atom_id res chain seq x y z
N MET A 1 1.40 -13.10 6.43
CA MET A 1 0.73 -12.30 5.40
C MET A 1 -0.40 -13.18 4.89
N ASP A 2 -1.59 -12.99 5.43
CA ASP A 2 -2.78 -13.72 5.01
C ASP A 2 -3.52 -12.87 3.99
N ALA A 3 -3.84 -13.46 2.84
CA ALA A 3 -4.22 -12.77 1.60
C ALA A 3 -5.69 -13.02 1.24
N THR A 4 -6.62 -12.84 2.19
CA THR A 4 -8.03 -13.24 1.99
C THR A 4 -9.06 -12.12 2.18
N SER A 5 -8.68 -10.84 2.07
CA SER A 5 -9.65 -9.74 2.09
C SER A 5 -10.23 -9.48 0.71
N ASP A 6 -11.51 -9.81 0.53
CA ASP A 6 -12.31 -9.45 -0.66
C ASP A 6 -13.24 -8.27 -0.33
N TRP A 7 -13.49 -7.40 -1.31
CA TRP A 7 -14.20 -6.12 -1.11
C TRP A 7 -15.71 -6.26 -0.90
N GLU A 8 -16.24 -7.48 -0.90
CA GLU A 8 -17.61 -7.76 -0.45
C GLU A 8 -17.78 -7.63 1.08
N GLY A 9 -16.75 -7.19 1.80
CA GLY A 9 -16.82 -6.92 3.24
C GLY A 9 -16.75 -8.18 4.10
N HIS A 10 -16.42 -9.33 3.52
CA HIS A 10 -16.36 -10.59 4.24
C HIS A 10 -15.09 -10.76 5.08
N ASN A 11 -14.00 -10.03 4.78
CA ASN A 11 -12.79 -9.94 5.61
C ASN A 11 -12.14 -8.56 5.44
N LEU A 12 -12.23 -7.68 6.44
CA LEU A 12 -11.54 -6.39 6.43
C LEU A 12 -10.03 -6.60 6.66
N ASP A 13 -9.18 -6.13 5.75
CA ASP A 13 -7.74 -6.03 6.00
C ASP A 13 -7.42 -4.71 6.72
N PHE A 14 -6.93 -4.82 7.96
CA PHE A 14 -6.59 -3.68 8.80
C PHE A 14 -5.19 -3.11 8.49
N GLY A 15 -4.41 -3.76 7.62
CA GLY A 15 -3.14 -3.25 7.11
C GLY A 15 -2.17 -2.86 8.21
N ARG A 16 -1.71 -1.60 8.16
CA ARG A 16 -0.73 -1.04 9.10
C ARG A 16 -1.16 -1.12 10.56
N ALA A 17 -2.45 -1.05 10.88
CA ALA A 17 -2.92 -1.21 12.26
C ALA A 17 -2.54 -2.58 12.85
N ASN A 18 -2.73 -3.68 12.10
CA ASN A 18 -2.29 -5.01 12.52
C ASN A 18 -0.77 -5.18 12.39
N GLY A 19 -0.15 -4.54 11.39
CA GLY A 19 1.30 -4.55 11.21
C GLY A 19 2.07 -3.95 12.39
N ILE A 20 1.51 -2.93 13.06
CA ILE A 20 2.09 -2.34 14.28
C ILE A 20 2.06 -3.33 15.44
N ASP A 21 0.94 -4.02 15.64
CA ASP A 21 0.82 -5.03 16.71
C ASP A 21 1.81 -6.17 16.49
N ALA A 22 1.92 -6.65 15.23
CA ALA A 22 2.89 -7.68 14.85
C ALA A 22 4.34 -7.22 15.09
N LEU A 23 4.69 -5.98 14.68
CA LEU A 23 6.03 -5.42 14.90
C LEU A 23 6.36 -5.33 16.39
N LEU A 24 5.43 -4.90 17.24
CA LEU A 24 5.67 -4.75 18.68
C LEU A 24 5.78 -6.10 19.40
N ALA A 25 5.09 -7.13 18.92
CA ALA A 25 5.17 -8.49 19.44
C ALA A 25 6.43 -9.25 18.99
N ASP A 26 7.08 -8.82 17.90
CA ASP A 26 8.25 -9.48 17.33
C ASP A 26 9.49 -9.35 18.24
N GLU A 27 10.07 -10.49 18.64
CA GLU A 27 11.28 -10.57 19.46
C GLU A 27 12.56 -10.10 18.73
N PHE A 28 12.49 -9.99 17.40
CA PHE A 28 13.55 -9.48 16.53
C PHE A 28 13.39 -7.99 16.18
N ASN A 29 12.39 -7.30 16.75
CA ASN A 29 12.30 -5.85 16.58
C ASN A 29 13.43 -5.11 17.32
N CYS A 30 13.60 -3.82 17.04
CA CYS A 30 14.71 -3.01 17.59
C CYS A 30 14.79 -2.99 19.13
N LEU A 31 13.66 -3.11 19.82
CA LEU A 31 13.59 -3.15 21.30
C LEU A 31 13.58 -4.58 21.84
N GLY A 32 13.57 -5.58 20.96
CA GLY A 32 13.48 -7.00 21.26
C GLY A 32 14.77 -7.55 21.89
N ARG A 33 14.66 -8.77 22.42
CA ARG A 33 15.75 -9.43 23.17
C ARG A 33 16.96 -9.81 22.32
N TYR A 34 16.77 -9.90 20.99
CA TYR A 34 17.82 -10.27 20.05
C TYR A 34 18.41 -9.07 19.31
N SER A 35 17.93 -7.86 19.58
CA SER A 35 18.49 -6.63 19.02
C SER A 35 19.77 -6.24 19.77
N ASP A 36 20.85 -6.06 19.02
CA ASP A 36 22.12 -5.49 19.48
C ASP A 36 22.17 -3.95 19.34
N ALA A 37 21.10 -3.35 18.82
CA ALA A 37 20.99 -1.90 18.69
C ALA A 37 20.92 -1.21 20.06
N ASP A 38 21.55 -0.04 20.18
CA ASP A 38 21.29 0.85 21.30
C ASP A 38 19.80 1.22 21.30
N LYS A 39 19.10 0.93 22.41
CA LYS A 39 17.66 1.17 22.57
C LYS A 39 17.28 2.65 22.41
N ASN A 40 18.23 3.57 22.60
CA ASN A 40 18.02 4.99 22.33
C ASN A 40 17.97 5.30 20.82
N ASN A 41 18.61 4.47 19.99
CA ASN A 41 18.60 4.60 18.52
C ASN A 41 17.36 3.97 17.87
N CYS A 42 16.49 3.29 18.63
CA CYS A 42 15.25 2.68 18.14
C CYS A 42 14.11 3.70 17.90
N ILE A 43 14.42 4.82 17.25
CA ILE A 43 13.51 5.97 17.07
C ILE A 43 12.20 5.57 16.38
N ALA A 44 12.26 4.67 15.40
CA ALA A 44 11.10 4.27 14.61
C ALA A 44 10.01 3.57 15.45
N ILE A 45 10.40 2.76 16.44
CA ILE A 45 9.45 2.06 17.32
C ILE A 45 9.05 2.96 18.50
N ARG A 46 9.97 3.80 18.99
CA ARG A 46 9.71 4.71 20.12
C ARG A 46 8.68 5.78 19.77
N PHE A 47 8.74 6.32 18.55
CA PHE A 47 7.82 7.35 18.06
C PHE A 47 6.75 6.80 17.11
N LEU A 48 6.54 5.48 17.10
CA LEU A 48 5.49 4.84 16.32
C LEU A 48 4.13 5.29 16.86
N GLY A 49 3.27 5.83 15.99
CA GLY A 49 1.88 6.12 16.32
C GLY A 49 1.12 4.81 16.55
N ARG A 50 0.67 4.57 17.79
CA ARG A 50 -0.01 3.32 18.21
C ARG A 50 -1.53 3.45 18.28
N ASN A 51 -2.04 4.66 18.21
CA ASN A 51 -3.48 4.88 18.20
C ASN A 51 -4.03 4.35 16.88
N LYS A 52 -4.87 3.30 16.93
CA LYS A 52 -5.57 2.71 15.78
C LYS A 52 -6.65 3.66 15.25
N SER A 53 -6.22 4.85 14.83
CA SER A 53 -7.06 5.83 14.16
C SER A 53 -7.48 5.32 12.79
N THR A 54 -8.49 5.95 12.20
CA THR A 54 -8.92 5.68 10.82
C THR A 54 -7.79 5.80 9.80
N LEU A 55 -6.74 6.59 10.09
CA LEU A 55 -5.56 6.75 9.22
C LEU A 55 -4.63 5.53 9.20
N LEU A 56 -4.69 4.64 10.19
CA LEU A 56 -3.86 3.43 10.25
C LEU A 56 -4.62 2.18 9.78
N THR A 57 -5.93 2.16 9.97
CA THR A 57 -6.80 1.06 9.56
C THR A 57 -6.91 1.02 8.03
N GLY A 58 -6.56 -0.11 7.42
CA GLY A 58 -6.59 -0.27 5.96
C GLY A 58 -5.46 0.46 5.23
N ALA A 59 -4.54 1.10 5.95
CA ALA A 59 -3.40 1.77 5.35
C ALA A 59 -2.29 0.77 5.01
N PHE A 60 -1.70 0.89 3.82
CA PHE A 60 -0.57 0.08 3.38
C PHE A 60 0.65 0.94 3.07
N LYS A 61 1.82 0.32 3.11
CA LYS A 61 3.05 0.98 2.65
C LYS A 61 2.92 1.25 1.14
N THR A 62 3.14 2.49 0.72
CA THR A 62 3.25 2.83 -0.71
C THR A 62 4.39 2.03 -1.35
N PRO A 63 4.10 1.21 -2.38
CA PRO A 63 5.13 0.42 -3.05
C PRO A 63 6.04 1.32 -3.90
N SER A 64 7.25 0.83 -4.19
CA SER A 64 8.09 1.43 -5.22
C SER A 64 7.50 1.16 -6.61
N LEU A 65 7.62 2.12 -7.53
CA LEU A 65 7.21 1.94 -8.93
C LEU A 65 8.34 1.48 -9.85
N ARG A 66 9.57 1.33 -9.34
CA ARG A 66 10.68 0.77 -10.12
C ARG A 66 10.41 -0.70 -10.43
N GLY A 67 10.46 -1.08 -11.71
CA GLY A 67 10.17 -2.45 -12.15
C GLY A 67 8.68 -2.82 -12.10
N VAL A 68 7.77 -1.87 -11.88
CA VAL A 68 6.34 -2.16 -11.64
C VAL A 68 5.66 -2.87 -12.81
N ALA A 69 6.15 -2.71 -14.04
CA ALA A 69 5.58 -3.40 -15.18
C ALA A 69 5.83 -4.92 -15.18
N LEU A 70 6.73 -5.41 -14.31
CA LEU A 70 7.13 -6.82 -14.23
C LEU A 70 6.48 -7.58 -13.06
N THR A 71 5.65 -6.92 -12.25
CA THR A 71 5.10 -7.49 -11.01
C THR A 71 3.56 -7.47 -10.95
N PRO A 72 2.83 -7.95 -11.98
CA PRO A 72 1.41 -8.22 -11.81
C PRO A 72 1.18 -9.45 -10.91
N PRO A 73 0.01 -9.57 -10.24
CA PRO A 73 -1.07 -8.58 -10.17
C PRO A 73 -0.77 -7.45 -9.16
N TYR A 74 -1.53 -6.37 -9.23
CA TYR A 74 -1.32 -5.12 -8.50
C TYR A 74 -2.26 -4.93 -7.30
N PHE A 75 -1.92 -3.95 -6.45
CA PHE A 75 -2.47 -3.71 -5.11
C PHE A 75 -2.06 -4.77 -4.08
N HIS A 76 -2.36 -4.53 -2.80
CA HIS A 76 -1.91 -5.38 -1.69
C HIS A 76 -2.54 -6.78 -1.68
N HIS A 77 -3.65 -6.96 -2.41
CA HIS A 77 -4.42 -8.19 -2.51
C HIS A 77 -4.55 -8.68 -3.97
N GLY A 78 -3.80 -8.08 -4.91
CA GLY A 78 -3.71 -8.58 -6.29
C GLY A 78 -4.96 -8.37 -7.17
N LYS A 79 -5.81 -7.38 -6.90
CA LYS A 79 -7.09 -7.19 -7.63
C LYS A 79 -6.95 -6.66 -9.06
N ALA A 80 -5.88 -5.93 -9.36
CA ALA A 80 -5.70 -5.37 -10.70
C ALA A 80 -4.69 -6.19 -11.50
N GLU A 81 -5.14 -6.75 -12.63
CA GLU A 81 -4.31 -7.62 -13.48
C GLU A 81 -3.25 -6.86 -14.29
N ASN A 82 -3.46 -5.56 -14.54
CA ASN A 82 -2.60 -4.77 -15.41
C ASN A 82 -2.53 -3.29 -14.97
N LEU A 83 -1.49 -2.58 -15.43
CA LEU A 83 -1.27 -1.16 -15.09
C LEU A 83 -2.40 -0.22 -15.59
N PHE A 84 -3.11 -0.61 -16.64
CA PHE A 84 -4.23 0.19 -17.14
C PHE A 84 -5.39 0.18 -16.12
N ALA A 85 -5.71 -0.99 -15.57
CA ALA A 85 -6.69 -1.14 -14.49
C ALA A 85 -6.28 -0.37 -13.22
N VAL A 86 -4.98 -0.34 -12.90
CA VAL A 86 -4.46 0.44 -11.76
C VAL A 86 -4.69 1.93 -11.97
N ILE A 87 -4.37 2.48 -13.15
CA ILE A 87 -4.52 3.91 -13.41
C ILE A 87 -6.00 4.28 -13.45
N ASN A 88 -6.85 3.47 -14.09
CA ASN A 88 -8.28 3.74 -14.12
C ASN A 88 -8.92 3.66 -12.73
N HIS A 89 -8.45 2.80 -11.83
CA HIS A 89 -8.91 2.82 -10.44
C HIS A 89 -8.70 4.17 -9.74
N TYR A 90 -7.63 4.90 -10.08
CA TYR A 90 -7.39 6.24 -9.55
C TYR A 90 -8.06 7.35 -10.38
N ASN A 91 -8.38 7.09 -11.65
CA ASN A 91 -9.07 8.03 -12.51
C ASN A 91 -10.58 8.06 -12.22
N ASP A 92 -11.15 6.88 -12.01
CA ASP A 92 -12.51 6.65 -11.59
C ASP A 92 -12.53 6.77 -10.07
N ASN A 93 -12.62 8.00 -9.54
CA ASN A 93 -12.75 8.26 -8.09
C ASN A 93 -14.05 7.65 -7.53
N ASP A 94 -14.08 6.33 -7.36
CA ASP A 94 -15.19 5.63 -6.74
C ASP A 94 -15.19 5.92 -5.23
N ASN A 95 -15.90 6.98 -4.87
CA ASN A 95 -16.13 7.41 -3.49
C ASN A 95 -17.14 6.51 -2.75
N SER A 96 -17.47 5.31 -3.26
CA SER A 96 -18.42 4.37 -2.65
C SER A 96 -18.01 3.88 -1.25
N LEU A 97 -16.74 4.06 -0.85
CA LEU A 97 -16.20 3.60 0.43
C LEU A 97 -16.50 4.53 1.64
N GLY A 98 -17.22 5.64 1.47
CA GLY A 98 -17.77 6.44 2.56
C GLY A 98 -16.73 6.96 3.57
N ALA A 99 -17.01 6.91 4.88
CA ALA A 99 -16.12 7.49 5.91
C ALA A 99 -14.72 6.83 6.02
N MET A 100 -14.45 5.74 5.30
CA MET A 100 -13.12 5.13 5.18
C MET A 100 -12.33 5.65 3.98
N SER A 101 -12.97 6.33 3.03
CA SER A 101 -12.30 6.99 1.90
C SER A 101 -11.79 8.38 2.30
N VAL A 102 -11.00 8.44 3.37
CA VAL A 102 -10.14 9.61 3.60
C VAL A 102 -8.96 9.50 2.64
N HIS A 103 -9.22 9.77 1.37
CA HIS A 103 -8.21 9.85 0.34
C HIS A 103 -8.10 11.31 -0.12
N GLU A 104 -6.86 11.78 -0.29
CA GLU A 104 -6.55 13.15 -0.73
C GLU A 104 -6.74 13.35 -2.24
N LEU A 105 -7.22 12.31 -2.94
CA LEU A 105 -7.38 12.34 -4.38
C LEU A 105 -8.60 13.18 -4.75
N THR A 106 -8.35 14.19 -5.57
CA THR A 106 -9.37 14.94 -6.29
C THR A 106 -9.61 14.31 -7.66
N ASP A 107 -10.67 14.70 -8.36
CA ASP A 107 -10.95 14.20 -9.71
C ASP A 107 -9.81 14.54 -10.67
N ILE A 108 -9.14 13.50 -11.17
CA ILE A 108 -7.97 13.63 -12.05
C ILE A 108 -8.41 13.79 -13.53
N ASN A 109 -9.52 13.16 -13.92
CA ASN A 109 -10.16 13.26 -15.24
C ASN A 109 -9.20 13.07 -16.44
N LEU A 110 -8.34 12.05 -16.36
CA LEU A 110 -7.42 11.69 -17.42
C LEU A 110 -8.18 11.18 -18.65
N SER A 111 -7.77 11.64 -19.83
CA SER A 111 -8.18 11.05 -21.10
C SER A 111 -7.51 9.69 -21.34
N ASP A 112 -8.09 8.87 -22.22
CA ASP A 112 -7.50 7.57 -22.62
C ASP A 112 -6.06 7.70 -23.11
N GLU A 113 -5.73 8.80 -23.80
CA GLU A 113 -4.39 9.06 -24.29
C GLU A 113 -3.41 9.40 -23.16
N GLU A 114 -3.85 10.10 -22.12
CA GLU A 114 -3.04 10.36 -20.92
C GLU A 114 -2.82 9.09 -20.11
N VAL A 115 -3.84 8.25 -19.98
CA VAL A 115 -3.70 6.93 -19.35
C VAL A 115 -2.66 6.09 -20.10
N LYS A 116 -2.72 6.00 -21.43
CA LYS A 116 -1.72 5.27 -22.24
C LYS A 116 -0.31 5.83 -22.03
N LYS A 117 -0.15 7.15 -21.96
CA LYS A 117 1.14 7.80 -21.70
C LYS A 117 1.68 7.47 -20.31
N LEU A 118 0.83 7.46 -19.29
CA LEU A 118 1.22 7.04 -17.93
C LEU A 118 1.62 5.57 -17.88
N VAL A 119 0.87 4.68 -18.54
CA VAL A 119 1.27 3.25 -18.66
C VAL A 119 2.65 3.14 -19.33
N ALA A 120 2.89 3.88 -20.41
CA ALA A 120 4.17 3.87 -21.10
C ALA A 120 5.31 4.38 -20.21
N PHE A 121 5.07 5.44 -19.43
CA PHE A 121 6.03 5.94 -18.44
C PHE A 121 6.32 4.90 -17.36
N LEU A 122 5.31 4.25 -16.78
CA LEU A 122 5.52 3.21 -15.76
C LEU A 122 6.30 2.01 -16.31
N LYS A 123 6.09 1.66 -17.58
CA LYS A 123 6.89 0.63 -18.26
C LYS A 123 8.37 1.04 -18.41
N SER A 124 8.66 2.32 -18.61
CA SER A 124 10.05 2.81 -18.71
C SER A 124 10.81 2.80 -17.38
N LEU A 125 10.12 2.66 -16.24
CA LEU A 125 10.73 2.47 -14.92
C LEU A 125 11.24 1.03 -14.69
N SER A 126 11.08 0.16 -15.67
CA SER A 126 11.54 -1.22 -15.63
C SER A 126 12.81 -1.39 -16.46
N PRO A 127 13.72 -2.29 -16.07
CA PRO A 127 14.86 -2.61 -16.91
C PRO A 127 14.38 -3.16 -18.26
N PHE A 128 15.17 -2.94 -19.31
CA PHE A 128 14.95 -3.62 -20.58
C PHE A 128 15.12 -5.12 -20.35
N VAL A 129 14.03 -5.86 -20.57
CA VAL A 129 14.06 -7.32 -20.59
C VAL A 129 14.27 -7.69 -22.05
N ASN A 130 15.47 -8.19 -22.37
CA ASN A 130 15.80 -8.75 -23.68
C ASN A 130 15.17 -10.13 -23.85
#